data_AF-A0A258XLC7-F1
#
_entry.id   AF-A0A258XLC7-F1
#
_cell.length_a   1.000
_cell.length_b   1.000
_cell.length_c   1.000
_cell.angle_alpha   90.00
_cell.angle_beta   90.00
_cell.angle_gamma   90.00
#
_symmetry.space_group_name_H-M   'P 1'
#
loop_
_entity.id
_entity.type
_entity.pdbx_description
1 polymer ?
#
loop_
_entity_poly.entity_id
_entity_poly.type
_entity_poly.pdbx_seq_one_letter_code
_entity_poly.pdbx_strand_id
1 'polypeptide(L)'
;MQKENDSQDSAVKPRWWQRIPTLALFAVVALALLGTFTLILATVEAERTQREQAARTSAILESLDQIVRATMSGETGQRGYFITSDTRYLAPYREGQERYAAEMAQLRQQMGNDLPLDQAELMAEIARLGDAKWAEMAGVIELVDQRRIPDAHARVLSDEGQLAMSGLRRAVTKLEDIERIRLSRAVQQAAEAEARILPSLTALFVVIVCALALGLWQAIRTAEAEALAANASVIAEARDRADILAKELNHRVKNLFAVILAIVKMSARGDTAAAPAVDRIAKRIHALVTAHEVTQGSGKDQTVDFADLIGKVIAPYRSSSERCELEGGELVLPGKHAVPLGLVLHELVTN
;
A
#
# COMPACT_ATOMS: atom_id res chain seq x y z
N MET A 1 28.94 11.74 -53.00
CA MET A 1 28.66 12.72 -51.92
C MET A 1 27.24 12.50 -51.43
N GLN A 2 27.08 12.48 -50.10
CA GLN A 2 25.83 12.43 -49.33
C GLN A 2 24.85 11.26 -49.58
N LYS A 3 25.10 10.15 -48.89
CA LYS A 3 24.04 9.33 -48.26
C LYS A 3 24.45 9.18 -46.80
N GLU A 4 24.11 10.16 -46.00
CA GLU A 4 24.36 10.13 -44.57
C GLU A 4 23.23 10.88 -43.87
N ASN A 5 22.74 10.26 -42.80
CA ASN A 5 21.94 10.85 -41.73
C ASN A 5 20.43 11.01 -41.98
N ASP A 6 19.66 10.01 -41.55
CA ASP A 6 18.43 10.24 -40.74
C ASP A 6 17.87 8.93 -40.12
N SER A 7 18.76 8.10 -39.57
CA SER A 7 18.40 6.89 -38.83
C SER A 7 18.71 7.00 -37.34
N GLN A 8 18.53 8.18 -36.75
CA GLN A 8 18.71 8.41 -35.32
C GLN A 8 17.59 9.31 -34.79
N ASP A 9 16.37 8.79 -34.66
CA ASP A 9 15.46 9.27 -33.60
C ASP A 9 14.34 8.27 -33.30
N SER A 10 14.69 7.05 -32.91
CA SER A 10 13.74 6.18 -32.20
C SER A 10 13.88 6.40 -30.70
N ALA A 11 13.60 7.62 -30.24
CA ALA A 11 13.32 7.89 -28.85
C ALA A 11 12.13 7.01 -28.44
N VAL A 12 12.40 5.94 -27.70
CA VAL A 12 11.39 5.05 -27.13
C VAL A 12 10.56 5.88 -26.16
N LYS A 13 9.46 6.47 -26.65
CA LYS A 13 8.51 7.19 -25.81
C LYS A 13 8.05 6.22 -24.71
N PRO A 14 8.16 6.58 -23.42
CA PRO A 14 7.76 5.70 -22.34
C PRO A 14 6.31 5.29 -22.56
N ARG A 15 6.07 3.99 -22.78
CA ARG A 15 4.75 3.47 -23.11
C ARG A 15 3.85 3.70 -21.90
N TRP A 16 2.74 4.40 -22.10
CA TRP A 16 1.77 4.73 -21.03
C TRP A 16 1.33 3.51 -20.20
N TRP A 17 1.34 2.31 -20.80
CA TRP A 17 1.08 1.03 -20.13
C TRP A 17 2.06 0.68 -18.99
N GLN A 18 3.30 1.21 -19.03
CA GLN A 18 4.29 1.01 -17.95
C GLN A 18 3.94 1.79 -16.67
N ARG A 19 3.06 2.81 -16.76
CA ARG A 19 2.56 3.59 -15.60
C ARG A 19 1.26 3.05 -15.01
N ILE A 20 0.62 2.08 -15.65
CA ILE A 20 -0.61 1.44 -15.15
C ILE A 20 -0.44 0.85 -13.74
N PRO A 21 0.63 0.10 -13.41
CA PRO A 21 0.80 -0.42 -12.05
C PRO A 21 0.95 0.67 -10.98
N THR A 22 1.64 1.76 -11.30
CA THR A 22 1.79 2.91 -10.38
C THR A 22 0.48 3.68 -10.21
N LEU A 23 -0.26 3.90 -11.29
CA LEU A 23 -1.59 4.52 -11.22
C LEU A 23 -2.60 3.66 -10.46
N ALA A 24 -2.55 2.34 -10.63
CA ALA A 24 -3.39 1.40 -9.87
C ALA A 24 -3.08 1.45 -8.37
N LEU A 25 -1.78 1.54 -8.01
CA LEU A 25 -1.36 1.69 -6.62
C LEU A 25 -1.89 3.00 -6.00
N PHE A 26 -1.75 4.13 -6.71
CA PHE A 26 -2.32 5.40 -6.27
C PHE A 26 -3.84 5.34 -6.11
N ALA A 27 -4.54 4.65 -7.02
CA ALA A 27 -5.98 4.47 -6.93
C ALA A 27 -6.38 3.65 -5.70
N VAL A 28 -5.64 2.57 -5.36
CA VAL A 28 -5.89 1.77 -4.15
C VAL A 28 -5.69 2.60 -2.88
N VAL A 29 -4.60 3.36 -2.79
CA VAL A 29 -4.35 4.24 -1.63
C VAL A 29 -5.40 5.33 -1.53
N ALA A 30 -5.79 5.95 -2.65
CA ALA A 30 -6.83 6.98 -2.67
C ALA A 30 -8.20 6.44 -2.25
N LEU A 31 -8.57 5.23 -2.71
CA LEU A 31 -9.80 4.57 -2.29
C LEU A 31 -9.77 4.20 -0.80
N ALA A 32 -8.64 3.72 -0.29
CA ALA A 32 -8.48 3.44 1.14
C ALA A 32 -8.60 4.71 1.98
N LEU A 33 -7.93 5.80 1.59
CA LEU A 33 -8.03 7.10 2.25
C LEU A 33 -9.46 7.64 2.23
N LEU A 34 -10.13 7.56 1.08
CA LEU A 34 -11.53 7.99 0.94
C LEU A 34 -12.45 7.15 1.84
N GLY A 35 -12.26 5.83 1.88
CA GLY A 35 -12.99 4.93 2.77
C GLY A 35 -12.81 5.30 4.25
N THR A 36 -11.57 5.46 4.71
CA THR A 36 -11.29 5.87 6.10
C THR A 36 -11.84 7.26 6.40
N PHE A 37 -11.75 8.21 5.47
CA PHE A 37 -12.30 9.55 5.63
C PHE A 37 -13.84 9.53 5.76
N THR A 38 -14.53 8.78 4.91
CA THR A 38 -15.99 8.61 4.99
C THR A 38 -16.41 7.92 6.30
N LEU A 39 -15.65 6.93 6.77
CA LEU A 39 -15.87 6.28 8.05
C LEU A 39 -15.76 7.30 9.21
N ILE A 40 -14.71 8.13 9.21
CA ILE A 40 -14.52 9.17 10.24
C ILE A 40 -15.69 10.15 10.26
N LEU A 41 -16.11 10.67 9.11
CA LEU A 41 -17.25 11.59 9.04
C LEU A 41 -18.55 10.93 9.52
N ALA A 42 -18.81 9.69 9.12
CA ALA A 42 -19.99 8.94 9.57
C ALA A 42 -19.98 8.70 11.09
N THR A 43 -18.81 8.40 11.67
CA THR A 43 -18.68 8.22 13.12
C THR A 43 -18.89 9.52 13.88
N VAL A 44 -18.34 10.64 13.42
CA VAL A 44 -18.52 11.95 14.07
C VAL A 44 -19.99 12.38 14.08
N GLU A 45 -20.71 12.16 12.98
CA GLU A 45 -22.14 12.52 12.90
C GLU A 45 -23.00 11.60 13.78
N ALA A 46 -22.70 10.29 13.78
CA ALA A 46 -23.35 9.32 14.66
C ALA A 46 -23.11 9.66 16.14
N GLU A 47 -21.89 10.06 16.50
CA GLU A 47 -21.52 10.43 17.86
C GLU A 47 -22.30 11.66 18.36
N ARG A 48 -22.48 12.69 17.51
CA ARG A 48 -23.29 13.88 17.86
C ARG A 48 -24.73 13.50 18.17
N THR A 49 -25.35 12.71 17.30
CA THR A 49 -26.73 12.25 17.48
C THR A 49 -26.88 11.40 18.74
N GLN A 50 -25.92 10.51 19.00
CA GLN A 50 -25.89 9.68 20.21
C GLN A 50 -25.72 10.51 21.48
N ARG A 51 -24.85 11.53 21.47
CA ARG A 51 -24.66 12.45 22.61
C ARG A 51 -25.93 13.24 22.91
N GLU A 52 -26.62 13.75 21.88
CA GLU A 52 -27.90 14.44 22.07
C GLU A 52 -28.96 13.50 22.65
N GLN A 53 -29.05 12.27 22.15
CA GLN A 53 -30.00 11.29 22.67
C GLN A 53 -29.68 10.89 24.11
N ALA A 54 -28.39 10.69 24.45
CA ALA A 54 -27.95 10.41 25.81
C ALA A 54 -28.27 11.56 26.79
N ALA A 55 -28.07 12.81 26.35
CA ALA A 55 -28.42 13.98 27.15
C ALA A 55 -29.94 14.07 27.39
N ARG A 56 -30.76 13.80 26.37
CA ARG A 56 -32.23 13.75 26.53
C ARG A 56 -32.65 12.67 27.50
N THR A 57 -32.14 11.45 27.36
CA THR A 57 -32.47 10.35 28.29
C THR A 57 -32.00 10.64 29.72
N SER A 58 -30.83 11.27 29.90
CA SER A 58 -30.38 11.70 31.23
C SER A 58 -31.32 12.74 31.85
N ALA A 59 -31.82 13.69 31.07
CA ALA A 59 -32.78 14.70 31.53
C ALA A 59 -34.14 14.06 31.91
N ILE A 60 -34.59 13.06 31.15
CA ILE A 60 -35.81 12.29 31.49
C ILE A 60 -35.65 11.58 32.84
N LEU A 61 -34.52 10.90 33.06
CA LEU A 61 -34.24 10.22 34.33
C LEU A 61 -34.19 11.20 35.51
N GLU A 62 -33.66 12.41 35.30
CA GLU A 62 -33.66 13.45 36.33
C GLU A 62 -35.08 13.92 36.66
N SER A 63 -35.92 14.23 35.65
CA SER A 63 -37.31 14.63 35.89
C SER A 63 -38.12 13.54 36.59
N LEU A 64 -37.89 12.26 36.26
CA LEU A 64 -38.53 11.13 36.93
C LEU A 64 -38.19 11.05 38.43
N ASP A 65 -36.91 11.21 38.78
CA ASP A 65 -36.46 11.26 40.18
C ASP A 65 -37.05 12.48 40.91
N GLN A 66 -37.07 13.64 40.26
CA GLN A 66 -37.64 14.87 40.84
C GLN A 66 -39.15 14.76 41.07
N ILE A 67 -39.90 14.08 40.20
CA ILE A 67 -41.34 13.81 40.41
C ILE A 67 -41.58 13.04 41.70
N VAL A 68 -40.81 11.97 41.94
CA VAL A 68 -40.94 11.15 43.15
C VAL A 68 -40.51 11.94 44.40
N ARG A 69 -39.41 12.71 44.32
CA ARG A 69 -38.93 13.55 45.42
C ARG A 69 -39.91 14.65 45.78
N ALA A 70 -40.45 15.34 44.78
CA ALA A 70 -41.45 16.40 44.96
C ALA A 70 -42.69 15.86 45.66
N THR A 71 -43.17 14.69 45.24
CA THR A 71 -44.32 14.01 45.85
C THR A 71 -44.03 13.62 47.31
N MET A 72 -42.83 13.11 47.60
CA MET A 72 -42.42 12.74 48.96
C MET A 72 -42.23 13.96 49.89
N SER A 73 -41.71 15.06 49.36
CA SER A 73 -41.64 16.35 50.05
C SER A 73 -43.05 16.86 50.38
N GLY A 74 -43.97 16.72 49.42
CA GLY A 74 -45.40 17.00 49.58
C GLY A 74 -46.03 16.23 50.73
N GLU A 75 -45.84 14.91 50.76
CA GLU A 75 -46.33 14.05 51.85
C GLU A 75 -45.74 14.45 53.21
N THR A 76 -44.45 14.82 53.23
CA THR A 76 -43.78 15.24 54.46
C THR A 76 -44.37 16.54 54.99
N GLY A 77 -44.60 17.53 54.12
CA GLY A 77 -45.23 18.80 54.49
C GLY A 77 -46.69 18.62 54.93
N GLN A 78 -47.45 17.82 54.19
CA GLN A 78 -48.84 17.49 54.52
C GLN A 78 -48.94 16.82 55.89
N ARG A 79 -48.09 15.84 56.21
CA ARG A 79 -48.07 15.17 57.52
C ARG A 79 -47.68 16.12 58.64
N GLY A 80 -46.68 16.98 58.42
CA GLY A 80 -46.28 17.99 59.39
C GLY A 80 -47.43 18.94 59.73
N TYR A 81 -48.16 19.40 58.71
CA TYR A 81 -49.34 20.24 58.90
C TYR A 81 -50.48 19.50 59.57
N PHE A 82 -50.79 18.27 59.15
CA PHE A 82 -51.84 17.44 59.73
C PHE A 82 -51.62 17.18 61.23
N ILE A 83 -50.37 16.96 61.66
CA ILE A 83 -50.03 16.70 63.07
C ILE A 83 -50.05 17.97 63.91
N THR A 84 -49.54 19.09 63.38
CA THR A 84 -49.27 20.30 64.17
C THR A 84 -50.31 21.40 64.01
N SER A 85 -51.12 21.36 62.94
CA SER A 85 -51.96 22.47 62.46
C SER A 85 -51.19 23.77 62.21
N ASP A 86 -49.86 23.72 62.07
CA ASP A 86 -49.01 24.88 61.84
C ASP A 86 -48.68 25.02 60.34
N THR A 87 -49.21 26.09 59.75
CA THR A 87 -49.08 26.40 58.31
C THR A 87 -47.63 26.51 57.82
N ARG A 88 -46.64 26.69 58.71
CA ARG A 88 -45.21 26.66 58.33
C ARG A 88 -44.79 25.31 57.75
N TYR A 89 -45.42 24.22 58.18
CA TYR A 89 -45.17 22.88 57.62
C TYR A 89 -45.76 22.69 56.22
N LEU A 90 -46.57 23.62 55.70
CA LEU A 90 -47.05 23.57 54.32
C LEU A 90 -46.03 24.08 53.29
N ALA A 91 -44.89 24.65 53.71
CA ALA A 91 -43.88 25.13 52.77
C ALA A 91 -43.33 24.00 51.85
N PRO A 92 -42.91 22.82 52.36
CA PRO A 92 -42.48 21.69 51.51
C PRO A 92 -43.60 21.15 50.61
N TYR A 93 -44.86 21.30 51.02
CA TYR A 93 -46.02 20.91 50.21
C TYR A 93 -46.21 21.82 49.00
N ARG A 94 -46.19 23.14 49.22
CA ARG A 94 -46.35 24.12 48.13
C ARG A 94 -45.18 24.06 47.14
N GLU A 95 -43.95 24.01 47.65
CA GLU A 95 -42.76 23.86 46.80
C GLU A 95 -42.80 22.54 46.01
N GLY A 96 -43.19 21.44 46.67
CA GLY A 96 -43.32 20.14 46.02
C GLY A 96 -44.39 20.14 44.93
N GLN A 97 -45.52 20.82 45.13
CA GLN A 97 -46.60 20.89 44.15
C GLN A 97 -46.17 21.65 42.90
N GLU A 98 -45.52 22.81 43.07
CA GLU A 98 -44.97 23.61 41.98
C GLU A 98 -43.90 22.83 41.21
N ARG A 99 -42.97 22.16 41.92
CA ARG A 99 -41.93 21.35 41.30
C ARG A 99 -42.51 20.14 40.56
N TYR A 100 -43.48 19.44 41.14
CA TYR A 100 -44.15 18.33 40.46
C TYR A 100 -44.80 18.77 39.14
N ALA A 101 -45.54 19.89 39.15
CA ALA A 101 -46.16 20.41 37.95
C ALA A 101 -45.14 20.81 36.88
N ALA A 102 -44.04 21.44 37.29
CA ALA A 102 -42.94 21.80 36.38
C ALA A 102 -42.26 20.57 35.77
N GLU A 103 -41.93 19.56 36.57
CA GLU A 103 -41.23 18.34 36.12
C GLU A 103 -42.12 17.47 35.23
N MET A 104 -43.42 17.37 35.52
CA MET A 104 -44.36 16.67 34.64
C MET A 104 -44.47 17.34 33.27
N ALA A 105 -44.45 18.68 33.22
CA ALA A 105 -44.45 19.42 31.96
C ALA A 105 -43.12 19.22 31.20
N GLN A 106 -41.98 19.25 31.89
CA GLN A 106 -40.67 18.99 31.29
C GLN A 106 -40.55 17.57 30.76
N LEU A 107 -40.97 16.56 31.54
CA LEU A 107 -40.98 15.15 31.12
C LEU A 107 -41.78 14.98 29.83
N ARG A 108 -42.99 15.56 29.76
CA ARG A 108 -43.83 15.50 28.56
C ARG A 108 -43.16 16.18 27.35
N GLN A 109 -42.48 17.30 27.57
CA GLN A 109 -41.75 18.00 26.50
C GLN A 109 -40.55 17.18 26.00
N GLN A 110 -39.78 16.59 26.89
CA GLN A 110 -38.57 15.81 26.56
C GLN A 110 -38.91 14.51 25.81
N MET A 111 -39.99 13.84 26.21
CA MET A 111 -40.43 12.59 25.58
C MET A 111 -41.07 12.80 24.20
N GLY A 112 -41.56 14.01 23.90
CA GLY A 112 -42.15 14.34 22.61
C GLY A 112 -43.53 13.72 22.36
N ASN A 113 -43.97 13.73 21.10
CA ASN A 113 -45.30 13.24 20.71
C ASN A 113 -45.27 11.84 20.07
N ASP A 114 -44.10 11.32 19.72
CA ASP A 114 -43.94 10.05 18.99
C ASP A 114 -43.31 9.00 19.91
N LEU A 115 -44.12 8.53 20.86
CA LEU A 115 -43.72 7.55 21.85
C LEU A 115 -44.21 6.15 21.51
N PRO A 116 -43.38 5.12 21.75
CA PRO A 116 -43.83 3.75 21.85
C PRO A 116 -45.01 3.61 22.83
N LEU A 117 -45.95 2.72 22.49
CA LEU A 117 -47.22 2.56 23.21
C LEU A 117 -47.02 2.30 24.71
N ASP A 118 -46.04 1.47 25.07
CA ASP A 118 -45.67 1.15 26.45
C ASP A 118 -45.21 2.37 27.26
N GLN A 119 -44.41 3.24 26.66
CA GLN A 119 -43.95 4.48 27.30
C GLN A 119 -45.05 5.52 27.43
N ALA A 120 -45.92 5.62 26.42
CA ALA A 120 -47.09 6.50 26.47
C ALA A 120 -48.06 6.07 27.59
N GLU A 121 -48.29 4.76 27.75
CA GLU A 121 -49.10 4.19 28.83
C GLU A 121 -48.48 4.48 30.21
N LEU A 122 -47.17 4.25 30.38
CA LEU A 122 -46.47 4.54 31.64
C LEU A 122 -46.50 6.04 31.98
N MET A 123 -46.31 6.92 31.00
CA MET A 123 -46.40 8.38 31.22
C MET A 123 -47.80 8.80 31.67
N ALA A 124 -48.84 8.27 31.03
CA ALA A 124 -50.22 8.52 31.43
C ALA A 124 -50.53 7.96 32.83
N GLU A 125 -49.98 6.80 33.17
CA GLU A 125 -50.11 6.20 34.49
C GLU A 125 -49.41 7.04 35.58
N ILE A 126 -48.19 7.53 35.32
CA ILE A 126 -47.44 8.42 36.21
C ILE A 126 -48.23 9.71 36.46
N ALA A 127 -48.74 10.35 35.41
CA ALA A 127 -49.56 11.56 35.53
C ALA A 127 -50.81 11.29 36.38
N ARG A 128 -51.58 10.26 36.04
CA ARG A 128 -52.83 9.91 36.75
C ARG A 128 -52.58 9.60 38.22
N LEU A 129 -51.53 8.83 38.55
CA LEU A 129 -51.22 8.44 39.94
C LEU A 129 -50.65 9.61 40.74
N GLY A 130 -49.80 10.44 40.13
CA GLY A 130 -49.29 11.65 40.75
C GLY A 130 -50.39 12.67 41.02
N ASP A 131 -51.25 12.96 40.04
CA ASP A 131 -52.40 13.85 40.20
C ASP A 131 -53.36 13.35 41.29
N ALA A 132 -53.67 12.05 41.29
CA ALA A 132 -54.48 11.44 42.34
C ALA A 132 -53.84 11.61 43.72
N LYS A 133 -52.51 11.50 43.82
CA LYS A 133 -51.79 11.66 45.08
C LYS A 133 -51.81 13.11 45.58
N TRP A 134 -51.59 14.08 44.69
CA TRP A 134 -51.67 15.50 45.04
C TRP A 134 -53.09 15.92 45.40
N ALA A 135 -54.11 15.38 44.72
CA ALA A 135 -55.51 15.60 45.05
C ALA A 135 -55.91 14.98 46.40
N GLU A 136 -55.37 13.81 46.76
CA GLU A 136 -55.54 13.21 48.08
C GLU A 136 -54.99 14.12 49.18
N MET A 137 -53.72 14.55 49.04
CA MET A 137 -53.08 15.46 50.00
C MET A 137 -53.80 16.81 50.12
N ALA A 138 -54.24 17.38 48.99
CA ALA A 138 -55.01 18.63 48.98
C ALA A 138 -56.33 18.49 49.76
N GLY A 139 -57.05 17.38 49.55
CA GLY A 139 -58.28 17.10 50.29
C GLY A 139 -58.06 16.92 51.79
N VAL A 140 -56.94 16.33 52.22
CA VAL A 140 -56.60 16.24 53.65
C VAL A 140 -56.29 17.62 54.23
N ILE A 141 -55.53 18.46 53.53
CA ILE A 141 -55.22 19.83 53.97
C ILE A 141 -56.51 20.65 54.09
N GLU A 142 -57.42 20.56 53.13
CA GLU A 142 -58.71 21.25 53.16
C GLU A 142 -59.58 20.81 54.36
N LEU A 143 -59.61 19.52 54.68
CA LEU A 143 -60.34 19.01 55.85
C LEU A 143 -59.73 19.50 57.16
N VAL A 144 -58.40 19.63 57.25
CA VAL A 144 -57.71 20.23 58.40
C VAL A 144 -58.05 21.72 58.52
N ASP A 145 -58.05 22.46 57.40
CA ASP A 145 -58.41 23.88 57.35
C ASP A 145 -59.86 24.12 57.80
N GLN A 146 -60.78 23.23 57.43
CA GLN A 146 -62.18 23.24 57.87
C GLN A 146 -62.39 22.74 59.31
N ARG A 147 -61.33 22.41 60.05
CA ARG A 147 -61.34 21.83 61.40
C ARG A 147 -62.07 20.48 61.49
N ARG A 148 -62.17 19.75 60.39
CA ARG A 148 -62.79 18.42 60.28
C ARG A 148 -61.76 17.31 60.43
N ILE A 149 -61.04 17.32 61.57
CA ILE A 149 -59.94 16.39 61.85
C ILE A 149 -60.35 14.90 61.77
N PRO A 150 -61.54 14.46 62.24
CA PRO A 150 -61.96 13.07 62.11
C PRO A 150 -62.08 12.62 60.64
N ASP A 151 -62.60 13.49 59.77
CA ASP A 151 -62.76 13.21 58.34
C ASP A 151 -61.40 13.19 57.64
N ALA A 152 -60.50 14.10 58.02
CA ALA A 152 -59.11 14.11 57.54
C ALA A 152 -58.38 12.81 57.92
N HIS A 153 -58.56 12.32 59.15
CA HIS A 153 -57.99 11.06 59.61
C HIS A 153 -58.58 9.85 58.87
N ALA A 154 -59.90 9.82 58.65
CA ALA A 154 -60.55 8.77 57.86
C ALA A 154 -60.03 8.72 56.42
N ARG A 155 -59.75 9.88 55.82
CA ARG A 155 -59.18 9.97 54.46
C ARG A 155 -57.73 9.47 54.41
N VAL A 156 -56.89 9.81 55.39
CA VAL A 156 -55.51 9.29 55.48
C VAL A 156 -55.49 7.77 55.68
N LEU A 157 -56.46 7.21 56.42
CA LEU A 157 -56.61 5.77 56.66
C LEU A 157 -57.22 4.99 55.48
N SER A 158 -57.64 5.65 54.40
CA SER A 158 -58.30 5.00 53.26
C SER A 158 -57.34 4.19 52.36
N ASP A 159 -56.04 4.19 52.66
CA ASP A 159 -54.94 3.65 51.85
C ASP A 159 -54.82 4.21 50.41
N GLU A 160 -55.75 5.07 49.96
CA GLU A 160 -55.76 5.68 48.62
C GLU A 160 -54.43 6.38 48.32
N GLY A 161 -53.94 7.17 49.28
CA GLY A 161 -52.66 7.87 49.17
C GLY A 161 -51.45 6.93 49.11
N GLN A 162 -51.49 5.79 49.80
CA GLN A 162 -50.40 4.80 49.78
C GLN A 162 -50.40 3.99 48.49
N LEU A 163 -51.58 3.59 48.00
CA LEU A 163 -51.76 2.91 46.72
C LEU A 163 -51.31 3.80 45.56
N ALA A 164 -51.68 5.08 45.57
CA ALA A 164 -51.23 6.05 44.58
C ALA A 164 -49.71 6.22 44.61
N MET A 165 -49.09 6.40 45.79
CA MET A 165 -47.65 6.59 45.90
C MET A 165 -46.85 5.34 45.50
N SER A 166 -47.29 4.15 45.94
CA SER A 166 -46.63 2.89 45.56
C SER A 166 -46.78 2.61 44.07
N GLY A 167 -47.93 2.92 43.47
CA GLY A 167 -48.15 2.85 42.03
C GLY A 167 -47.26 3.82 41.27
N LEU A 168 -47.19 5.08 41.71
CA LEU A 168 -46.34 6.11 41.11
C LEU A 168 -44.88 5.67 41.09
N ARG A 169 -44.35 5.22 42.24
CA ARG A 169 -42.99 4.68 42.33
C ARG A 169 -42.77 3.52 41.36
N ARG A 170 -43.70 2.56 41.29
CA ARG A 170 -43.58 1.42 40.36
C ARG A 170 -43.59 1.86 38.89
N ALA A 171 -44.47 2.77 38.52
CA ALA A 171 -44.58 3.28 37.15
C ALA A 171 -43.32 4.08 36.75
N VAL A 172 -42.82 4.93 37.65
CA VAL A 172 -41.56 5.65 37.49
C VAL A 172 -40.39 4.69 37.34
N THR A 173 -40.22 3.72 38.24
CA THR A 173 -39.12 2.72 38.14
C THR A 173 -39.18 1.94 36.82
N LYS A 174 -40.36 1.54 36.35
CA LYS A 174 -40.50 0.87 35.06
C LYS A 174 -40.02 1.75 33.90
N LEU A 175 -40.40 3.03 33.89
CA LEU A 175 -39.98 3.95 32.85
C LEU A 175 -38.47 4.26 32.94
N GLU A 176 -37.94 4.42 34.15
CA GLU A 176 -36.50 4.55 34.40
C GLU A 176 -35.71 3.36 33.88
N ASP A 177 -36.18 2.13 34.11
CA ASP A 177 -35.51 0.92 33.62
C ASP A 177 -35.44 0.89 32.09
N ILE A 178 -36.54 1.25 31.41
CA ILE A 178 -36.58 1.35 29.94
C ILE A 178 -35.57 2.38 29.45
N GLU A 179 -35.55 3.57 30.05
CA GLU A 179 -34.65 4.66 29.66
C GLU A 179 -33.18 4.36 30.00
N ARG A 180 -32.88 3.72 31.13
CA ARG A 180 -31.52 3.26 31.48
C ARG A 180 -31.00 2.21 30.48
N ILE A 181 -31.85 1.30 30.03
CA ILE A 181 -31.49 0.32 29.00
C ILE A 181 -31.19 1.03 27.68
N ARG A 182 -31.98 2.04 27.28
CA ARG A 182 -31.70 2.84 26.08
C ARG A 182 -30.38 3.61 26.20
N LEU A 183 -30.14 4.27 27.32
CA LEU A 183 -28.92 5.03 27.58
C LEU A 183 -27.68 4.13 27.50
N SER A 184 -27.71 2.98 28.17
CA SER A 184 -26.59 2.02 28.15
C SER A 184 -26.31 1.47 26.75
N ARG A 185 -27.36 1.18 25.96
CA ARG A 185 -27.20 0.79 24.55
C ARG A 185 -26.61 1.90 23.70
N ALA A 186 -27.07 3.14 23.87
CA ALA A 186 -26.54 4.28 23.13
C ALA A 186 -25.04 4.51 23.43
N VAL A 187 -24.65 4.40 24.71
CA VAL A 187 -23.25 4.50 25.14
C VAL A 187 -22.41 3.34 24.58
N GLN A 188 -22.92 2.11 24.61
CA GLN A 188 -22.20 0.95 24.05
C GLN A 188 -22.01 1.07 22.54
N GLN A 189 -23.04 1.49 21.80
CA GLN A 189 -22.95 1.69 20.35
C GLN A 189 -21.96 2.80 19.98
N ALA A 190 -21.88 3.86 20.79
CA ALA A 190 -20.88 4.92 20.62
C ALA A 190 -19.46 4.36 20.80
N ALA A 191 -19.23 3.58 21.87
CA ALA A 191 -17.94 2.95 22.14
C ALA A 191 -17.53 1.96 21.03
N GLU A 192 -18.48 1.19 20.47
CA GLU A 192 -18.22 0.29 19.35
C GLU A 192 -17.92 1.02 18.03
N ALA A 193 -18.51 2.19 17.80
CA ALA A 193 -18.19 3.04 16.66
C ALA A 193 -16.78 3.63 16.80
N GLU A 194 -16.41 4.08 18.00
CA GLU A 194 -15.06 4.58 18.31
C GLU A 194 -14.00 3.48 18.16
N ALA A 195 -14.28 2.26 18.64
CA ALA A 195 -13.39 1.12 18.54
C ALA A 195 -13.08 0.68 17.10
N ARG A 196 -13.91 1.07 16.12
CA ARG A 196 -13.68 0.80 14.68
C ARG A 196 -12.67 1.75 14.03
N ILE A 197 -12.40 2.91 14.63
CA ILE A 197 -11.49 3.92 14.06
C ILE A 197 -10.05 3.40 14.06
N LEU A 198 -9.55 2.94 15.20
CA LEU A 198 -8.16 2.50 15.34
C LEU A 198 -7.77 1.37 14.35
N PRO A 199 -8.54 0.26 14.21
CA PRO A 199 -8.20 -0.78 13.23
C PRO A 199 -8.32 -0.30 11.78
N SER A 200 -9.20 0.67 11.47
CA SER A 200 -9.27 1.24 10.13
C SER A 200 -8.05 2.12 9.79
N LEU A 201 -7.52 2.86 10.79
CA LEU A 201 -6.30 3.65 10.65
C LEU A 201 -5.06 2.76 10.52
N THR A 202 -4.98 1.67 11.29
CA THR A 202 -3.87 0.71 11.14
C THR A 202 -3.91 0.01 9.79
N ALA A 203 -5.09 -0.39 9.31
CA ALA A 203 -5.25 -0.96 7.97
C ALA A 203 -4.82 0.03 6.87
N LEU A 204 -5.23 1.29 6.98
CA LEU A 204 -4.80 2.36 6.06
C LEU A 204 -3.28 2.56 6.08
N PHE A 205 -2.68 2.59 7.27
CA PHE A 205 -1.23 2.71 7.42
C PHE A 205 -0.49 1.55 6.74
N VAL A 206 -0.95 0.31 6.92
CA VAL A 206 -0.40 -0.87 6.25
C VAL A 206 -0.52 -0.75 4.73
N VAL A 207 -1.67 -0.31 4.20
CA VAL A 207 -1.87 -0.09 2.76
C VAL A 207 -0.88 0.95 2.22
N ILE A 208 -0.66 2.06 2.92
CA ILE A 208 0.30 3.10 2.53
C ILE A 208 1.73 2.56 2.54
N VAL A 209 2.14 1.82 3.59
CA VAL A 209 3.49 1.23 3.68
C VAL A 209 3.72 0.21 2.56
N CYS A 210 2.76 -0.68 2.29
CA CYS A 210 2.84 -1.64 1.20
C CYS A 210 2.93 -0.92 -0.16
N ALA A 211 2.16 0.15 -0.36
CA ALA A 211 2.22 0.94 -1.58
C ALA A 211 3.60 1.57 -1.78
N LEU A 212 4.15 2.23 -0.75
CA LEU A 212 5.48 2.83 -0.82
C LEU A 212 6.57 1.78 -1.08
N ALA A 213 6.51 0.63 -0.42
CA ALA A 213 7.45 -0.48 -0.63
C ALA A 213 7.37 -1.01 -2.07
N LEU A 214 6.17 -1.20 -2.61
CA LEU A 214 5.96 -1.67 -3.98
C LEU A 214 6.47 -0.64 -5.01
N GLY A 215 6.22 0.65 -4.76
CA GLY A 215 6.70 1.75 -5.59
C GLY A 215 8.22 1.84 -5.62
N LEU A 216 8.87 1.75 -4.44
CA LEU A 216 10.33 1.70 -4.33
C LEU A 216 10.91 0.48 -5.03
N TRP A 217 10.31 -0.71 -4.82
CA TRP A 217 10.73 -1.95 -5.48
C TRP A 217 10.66 -1.83 -7.01
N GLN A 218 9.58 -1.24 -7.53
CA GLN A 218 9.42 -1.03 -8.96
C GLN A 218 10.45 -0.03 -9.51
N ALA A 219 10.69 1.08 -8.80
CA ALA A 219 11.67 2.09 -9.20
C ALA A 219 13.11 1.54 -9.25
N ILE A 220 13.49 0.73 -8.26
CA ILE A 220 14.79 0.05 -8.22
C ILE A 220 14.90 -0.91 -9.41
N ARG A 221 13.88 -1.73 -9.67
CA ARG A 221 13.88 -2.66 -10.80
C ARG A 221 14.00 -1.96 -12.15
N THR A 222 13.35 -0.81 -12.34
CA THR A 222 13.48 -0.04 -13.59
C THR A 222 14.89 0.52 -13.75
N ALA A 223 15.49 1.03 -12.68
CA ALA A 223 16.85 1.57 -12.71
C ALA A 223 17.91 0.48 -13.00
N GLU A 224 17.76 -0.71 -12.41
CA GLU A 224 18.66 -1.85 -12.68
C GLU A 224 18.58 -2.30 -14.15
N ALA A 225 17.38 -2.37 -14.72
CA ALA A 225 17.19 -2.76 -16.11
C ALA A 225 17.86 -1.77 -17.09
N GLU A 226 17.75 -0.47 -16.81
CA GLU A 226 18.41 0.58 -17.61
C GLU A 226 19.95 0.51 -17.49
N ALA A 227 20.47 0.29 -16.27
CA ALA A 227 21.91 0.16 -16.04
C ALA A 227 22.51 -1.07 -16.75
N LEU A 228 21.82 -2.21 -16.73
CA LEU A 228 22.24 -3.42 -17.45
C LEU A 228 22.24 -3.21 -18.96
N ALA A 229 21.22 -2.54 -19.51
CA ALA A 229 21.14 -2.23 -20.93
C ALA A 229 22.27 -1.29 -21.37
N ALA A 230 22.57 -0.26 -20.57
CA ALA A 230 23.68 0.65 -20.84
C ALA A 230 25.03 -0.09 -20.86
N ASN A 231 25.31 -0.92 -19.86
CA ASN A 231 26.55 -1.70 -19.80
C ASN A 231 26.67 -2.69 -20.97
N ALA A 232 25.58 -3.35 -21.36
CA ALA A 232 25.57 -4.27 -22.49
C ALA A 232 25.91 -3.54 -23.80
N SER A 233 25.39 -2.33 -24.02
CA SER A 233 25.70 -1.53 -25.21
C SER A 233 27.17 -1.12 -25.28
N VAL A 234 27.77 -0.72 -24.15
CA VAL A 234 29.19 -0.35 -24.07
C VAL A 234 30.10 -1.54 -24.38
N ILE A 235 29.78 -2.73 -23.86
CA ILE A 235 30.54 -3.96 -24.14
C ILE A 235 30.42 -4.35 -25.62
N ALA A 236 29.22 -4.24 -26.20
CA ALA A 236 29.00 -4.53 -27.61
C ALA A 236 29.83 -3.59 -28.52
N GLU A 237 29.81 -2.28 -28.24
CA GLU A 237 30.59 -1.31 -29.02
C GLU A 237 32.11 -1.53 -28.89
N ALA A 238 32.58 -1.81 -27.67
CA ALA A 238 34.00 -2.12 -27.43
C ALA A 238 34.44 -3.37 -28.21
N ARG A 239 33.57 -4.38 -28.32
CA ARG A 239 33.83 -5.60 -29.07
C ARG A 239 33.90 -5.33 -30.58
N ASP A 240 32.95 -4.57 -31.13
CA ASP A 240 32.93 -4.24 -32.57
C ASP A 240 34.18 -3.45 -32.98
N ARG A 241 34.64 -2.51 -32.12
CA ARG A 241 35.89 -1.77 -32.33
C ARG A 241 37.11 -2.69 -32.32
N ALA A 242 37.17 -3.65 -31.40
CA ALA A 242 38.27 -4.62 -31.34
C ALA A 242 38.33 -5.48 -32.61
N ASP A 243 37.18 -5.92 -33.13
CA ASP A 243 37.09 -6.73 -34.35
C ASP A 243 37.55 -5.95 -35.60
N ILE A 244 37.20 -4.65 -35.70
CA ILE A 244 37.69 -3.78 -36.78
C ILE A 244 39.20 -3.59 -36.69
N LEU A 245 39.73 -3.31 -35.49
CA LEU A 245 41.17 -3.13 -35.29
C LEU A 245 41.95 -4.41 -35.63
N ALA A 246 41.45 -5.58 -35.25
CA ALA A 246 42.09 -6.85 -35.59
C ALA A 246 42.19 -7.06 -37.11
N LYS A 247 41.12 -6.74 -37.86
CA LYS A 247 41.12 -6.80 -39.33
C LYS A 247 42.14 -5.83 -39.95
N GLU A 248 42.20 -4.60 -39.46
CA GLU A 248 43.13 -3.58 -39.95
C GLU A 248 44.59 -3.96 -39.64
N LEU A 249 44.87 -4.47 -38.44
CA LEU A 249 46.20 -4.97 -38.07
C LEU A 249 46.65 -6.09 -39.02
N ASN A 250 45.78 -7.06 -39.29
CA ASN A 250 46.09 -8.15 -40.22
C ASN A 250 46.38 -7.64 -41.63
N HIS A 251 45.60 -6.68 -42.13
CA HIS A 251 45.87 -6.05 -43.42
C HIS A 251 47.25 -5.34 -43.44
N ARG A 252 47.60 -4.63 -42.37
CA ARG A 252 48.90 -3.95 -42.25
C ARG A 252 50.08 -4.91 -42.16
N VAL A 253 49.92 -6.04 -41.48
CA VAL A 253 50.95 -7.08 -41.41
C VAL A 253 51.24 -7.64 -42.81
N LYS A 254 50.21 -7.91 -43.62
CA LYS A 254 50.40 -8.31 -45.03
C LYS A 254 51.14 -7.26 -45.84
N ASN A 255 50.80 -5.97 -45.68
CA ASN A 255 51.51 -4.87 -46.34
C ASN A 255 52.98 -4.79 -45.93
N LEU A 256 53.29 -4.99 -44.64
CA LEU A 256 54.67 -4.99 -44.15
C LEU A 256 55.50 -6.11 -44.81
N PHE A 257 54.93 -7.31 -44.94
CA PHE A 257 55.61 -8.40 -45.63
C PHE A 257 55.86 -8.10 -47.12
N ALA A 258 54.91 -7.45 -47.81
CA ALA A 258 55.10 -7.04 -49.20
C ALA A 258 56.26 -6.02 -49.33
N VAL A 259 56.39 -5.08 -48.40
CA VAL A 259 57.50 -4.11 -48.36
C VAL A 259 58.84 -4.83 -48.10
N ILE A 260 58.90 -5.73 -47.13
CA ILE A 260 60.11 -6.51 -46.83
C ILE A 260 60.55 -7.29 -48.09
N LEU A 261 59.60 -7.96 -48.76
CA LEU A 261 59.88 -8.70 -49.98
C LEU A 261 60.41 -7.81 -51.11
N ALA A 262 59.87 -6.60 -51.27
CA ALA A 262 60.33 -5.63 -52.25
C ALA A 262 61.76 -5.15 -51.95
N ILE A 263 62.08 -4.85 -50.68
CA ILE A 263 63.43 -4.46 -50.24
C ILE A 263 64.42 -5.58 -50.55
N VAL A 264 64.11 -6.82 -50.16
CA VAL A 264 64.97 -7.98 -50.38
C VAL A 264 65.24 -8.21 -51.88
N LYS A 265 64.22 -8.11 -52.74
CA LYS A 265 64.38 -8.22 -54.19
C LYS A 265 65.20 -7.06 -54.79
N MET A 266 65.02 -5.85 -54.28
CA MET A 266 65.74 -4.68 -54.75
C MET A 266 67.22 -4.71 -54.37
N SER A 267 67.58 -5.31 -53.23
CA SER A 267 68.97 -5.44 -52.77
C SER A 267 69.85 -6.33 -53.66
N ALA A 268 69.28 -7.24 -54.46
CA ALA A 268 70.04 -8.03 -55.46
C ALA A 268 69.98 -7.44 -56.88
N ARG A 269 69.36 -6.27 -57.06
CA ARG A 269 69.20 -5.67 -58.38
C ARG A 269 70.55 -5.19 -58.90
N GLY A 270 71.09 -5.89 -59.89
CA GLY A 270 72.40 -5.60 -60.50
C GLY A 270 73.54 -6.54 -60.07
N ASP A 271 73.29 -7.46 -59.13
CA ASP A 271 74.22 -8.51 -58.73
C ASP A 271 73.65 -9.90 -59.10
N THR A 272 74.06 -10.42 -60.25
CA THR A 272 73.61 -11.73 -60.75
C THR A 272 74.10 -12.89 -59.89
N ALA A 273 75.17 -12.72 -59.10
CA ALA A 273 75.66 -13.77 -58.20
C ALA A 273 74.79 -13.88 -56.93
N ALA A 274 74.16 -12.78 -56.49
CA ALA A 274 73.26 -12.77 -55.33
C ALA A 274 71.82 -13.22 -55.63
N ALA A 275 71.41 -13.27 -56.91
CA ALA A 275 70.04 -13.57 -57.32
C ALA A 275 69.48 -14.91 -56.79
N PRO A 276 70.22 -16.05 -56.81
CA PRO A 276 69.73 -17.31 -56.27
C PRO A 276 69.52 -17.28 -54.75
N ALA A 277 70.35 -16.53 -54.02
CA ALA A 277 70.21 -16.39 -52.57
C ALA A 277 69.00 -15.52 -52.19
N VAL A 278 68.77 -14.42 -52.93
CA VAL A 278 67.61 -13.55 -52.74
C VAL A 278 66.29 -14.24 -53.08
N ASP A 279 66.25 -15.07 -54.13
CA ASP A 279 65.06 -15.85 -54.46
C ASP A 279 64.68 -16.85 -53.35
N ARG A 280 65.67 -17.51 -52.74
CA ARG A 280 65.44 -18.38 -51.57
C ARG A 280 64.88 -17.61 -50.37
N ILE A 281 65.42 -16.43 -50.07
CA ILE A 281 64.92 -15.59 -48.96
C ILE A 281 63.50 -15.10 -49.24
N ALA A 282 63.21 -14.69 -50.48
CA ALA A 282 61.87 -14.27 -50.91
C ALA A 282 60.83 -15.40 -50.73
N LYS A 283 61.19 -16.63 -51.11
CA LYS A 283 60.33 -17.82 -50.92
C LYS A 283 60.08 -18.14 -49.44
N ARG A 284 61.11 -18.05 -48.59
CA ARG A 284 60.98 -18.20 -47.13
C ARG A 284 60.06 -17.15 -46.50
N ILE A 285 60.18 -15.89 -46.92
CA ILE A 285 59.29 -14.81 -46.47
C ILE A 285 57.85 -15.10 -46.89
N HIS A 286 57.62 -15.54 -48.12
CA HIS A 286 56.28 -15.94 -48.56
C HIS A 286 55.70 -17.08 -47.73
N ALA A 287 56.49 -18.11 -47.42
CA ALA A 287 56.04 -19.20 -46.54
C ALA A 287 55.68 -18.71 -45.13
N LEU A 288 56.46 -17.75 -44.59
CA LEU A 288 56.16 -17.09 -43.32
C LEU A 288 54.83 -16.32 -43.36
N VAL A 289 54.55 -15.58 -44.45
CA VAL A 289 53.27 -14.90 -44.65
C VAL A 289 52.12 -15.90 -44.66
N THR A 290 52.24 -16.96 -45.46
CA THR A 290 51.19 -17.99 -45.58
C THR A 290 50.91 -18.65 -44.23
N ALA A 291 51.95 -19.01 -43.49
CA ALA A 291 51.80 -19.57 -42.14
C ALA A 291 51.15 -18.59 -41.16
N HIS A 292 51.44 -17.30 -41.28
CA HIS A 292 50.80 -16.24 -40.49
C HIS A 292 49.34 -15.99 -40.89
N GLU A 293 48.96 -16.16 -42.15
CA GLU A 293 47.56 -16.01 -42.57
C GLU A 293 46.67 -17.13 -42.02
N VAL A 294 47.21 -18.34 -41.92
CA VAL A 294 46.49 -19.50 -41.38
C VAL A 294 46.20 -19.34 -39.88
N THR A 295 47.08 -18.70 -39.12
CA THR A 295 46.83 -18.44 -37.69
C THR A 295 45.74 -17.39 -37.43
N GLN A 296 45.42 -16.55 -38.42
CA GLN A 296 44.42 -15.49 -38.31
C GLN A 296 43.03 -15.91 -38.79
N GLY A 297 42.93 -17.03 -39.54
CA GLY A 297 41.65 -17.57 -40.03
C GLY A 297 40.89 -18.41 -39.02
N SER A 298 41.57 -18.88 -37.96
CA SER A 298 40.96 -19.69 -36.91
C SER A 298 40.45 -18.80 -35.79
N GLY A 299 39.23 -19.06 -35.32
CA GLY A 299 38.54 -18.24 -34.33
C GLY A 299 39.19 -18.17 -32.94
N LYS A 300 38.36 -17.83 -31.93
CA LYS A 300 38.72 -17.46 -30.54
C LYS A 300 39.85 -18.25 -29.86
N ASP A 301 40.09 -19.50 -30.25
CA ASP A 301 41.03 -20.39 -29.58
C ASP A 301 42.48 -20.32 -30.12
N GLN A 302 42.77 -19.44 -31.08
CA GLN A 302 44.10 -19.31 -31.72
C GLN A 302 44.68 -20.67 -32.13
N THR A 303 43.84 -21.58 -32.58
CA THR A 303 44.25 -22.91 -33.05
C THR A 303 44.48 -22.87 -34.55
N VAL A 304 45.13 -23.88 -35.11
CA VAL A 304 45.36 -23.99 -36.55
C VAL A 304 45.11 -25.43 -36.95
N ASP A 305 44.28 -25.62 -37.97
CA ASP A 305 44.19 -26.91 -38.64
C ASP A 305 45.50 -27.19 -39.37
N PHE A 306 46.17 -28.27 -38.98
CA PHE A 306 47.46 -28.65 -39.55
C PHE A 306 47.35 -29.03 -41.02
N ALA A 307 46.24 -29.63 -41.44
CA ALA A 307 46.01 -29.98 -42.84
C ALA A 307 45.86 -28.71 -43.71
N ASP A 308 45.15 -27.69 -43.22
CA ASP A 308 45.04 -26.39 -43.90
C ASP A 308 46.39 -25.67 -43.98
N LEU A 309 47.18 -25.70 -42.89
CA LEU A 309 48.54 -25.15 -42.88
C LEU A 309 49.42 -25.83 -43.93
N ILE A 310 49.47 -27.17 -43.94
CA ILE A 310 50.26 -27.93 -44.92
C ILE A 310 49.78 -27.60 -46.32
N GLY A 311 48.47 -27.71 -46.59
CA GLY A 311 47.88 -27.48 -47.91
C GLY A 311 48.23 -26.11 -48.48
N LYS A 312 48.15 -25.04 -47.68
CA LYS A 312 48.49 -23.68 -48.12
C LYS A 312 49.98 -23.45 -48.31
N VAL A 313 50.84 -24.04 -47.47
CA VAL A 313 52.30 -23.89 -47.58
C VAL A 313 52.85 -24.63 -48.81
N ILE A 314 52.32 -25.81 -49.14
CA ILE A 314 52.78 -26.63 -50.27
C ILE A 314 52.14 -26.24 -51.61
N ALA A 315 50.99 -25.55 -51.60
CA ALA A 315 50.23 -25.22 -52.80
C ALA A 315 51.07 -24.61 -53.95
N PRO A 316 52.04 -23.70 -53.71
CA PRO A 316 52.86 -23.12 -54.77
C PRO A 316 53.80 -24.12 -55.47
N TYR A 317 54.07 -25.26 -54.86
CA TYR A 317 55.03 -26.27 -55.33
C TYR A 317 54.34 -27.51 -55.90
N ARG A 318 53.00 -27.57 -55.85
CA ARG A 318 52.25 -28.70 -56.39
C ARG A 318 52.04 -28.50 -57.90
N SER A 319 52.48 -29.46 -58.70
CA SER A 319 52.30 -29.44 -60.16
C SER A 319 51.94 -30.83 -60.72
N SER A 320 51.65 -30.94 -62.02
CA SER A 320 51.39 -32.24 -62.66
C SER A 320 52.62 -33.16 -62.67
N SER A 321 53.83 -32.59 -62.59
CA SER A 321 55.11 -33.31 -62.50
C SER A 321 55.59 -33.53 -61.06
N GLU A 322 55.17 -32.70 -60.10
CA GLU A 322 55.56 -32.76 -58.68
C GLU A 322 54.33 -33.03 -57.82
N ARG A 323 54.08 -34.33 -57.57
CA ARG A 323 52.90 -34.79 -56.83
C ARG A 323 53.22 -34.88 -55.33
N CYS A 324 52.36 -34.28 -54.52
CA CYS A 324 52.33 -34.44 -53.08
C CYS A 324 50.97 -35.02 -52.67
N GLU A 325 50.99 -36.13 -51.93
CA GLU A 325 49.81 -36.76 -51.35
C GLU A 325 49.82 -36.51 -49.85
N LEU A 326 48.69 -36.02 -49.32
CA LEU A 326 48.49 -35.76 -47.90
C LEU A 326 47.58 -36.85 -47.35
N GLU A 327 48.10 -37.67 -46.46
CA GLU A 327 47.34 -38.71 -45.76
C GLU A 327 47.52 -38.51 -44.25
N GLY A 328 46.40 -38.37 -43.53
CA GLY A 328 46.40 -38.10 -42.10
C GLY A 328 45.00 -37.74 -41.58
N GLY A 329 44.82 -37.88 -40.26
CA GLY A 329 43.58 -37.48 -39.58
C GLY A 329 43.54 -35.98 -39.25
N GLU A 330 42.38 -35.49 -38.80
CA GLU A 330 42.21 -34.11 -38.34
C GLU A 330 43.14 -33.83 -37.14
N LEU A 331 44.07 -32.89 -37.30
CA LEU A 331 44.99 -32.46 -36.26
C LEU A 331 44.93 -30.94 -36.10
N VAL A 332 44.48 -30.50 -34.93
CA VAL A 332 44.42 -29.09 -34.57
C VAL A 332 45.58 -28.75 -33.64
N LEU A 333 46.38 -27.76 -34.03
CA LEU A 333 47.57 -27.33 -33.30
C LEU A 333 47.36 -25.96 -32.63
N PRO A 334 48.02 -25.67 -31.50
CA PRO A 334 48.12 -24.30 -31.01
C PRO A 334 48.80 -23.39 -32.05
N GLY A 335 48.22 -22.23 -32.34
CA GLY A 335 48.64 -21.33 -33.43
C GLY A 335 50.08 -20.81 -33.31
N LYS A 336 50.65 -20.81 -32.10
CA LYS A 336 52.08 -20.53 -31.87
C LYS A 336 53.02 -21.45 -32.65
N HIS A 337 52.57 -22.65 -33.05
CA HIS A 337 53.37 -23.61 -33.80
C HIS A 337 53.26 -23.47 -35.32
N ALA A 338 52.28 -22.72 -35.83
CA ALA A 338 52.01 -22.65 -37.26
C ALA A 338 53.15 -22.00 -38.04
N VAL A 339 53.75 -20.92 -37.52
CA VAL A 339 54.87 -20.23 -38.17
C VAL A 339 56.12 -21.12 -38.25
N PRO A 340 56.63 -21.71 -37.14
CA PRO A 340 57.77 -22.63 -37.20
C PRO A 340 57.51 -23.85 -38.10
N LEU A 341 56.34 -24.48 -38.00
CA LEU A 341 56.01 -25.65 -38.81
C LEU A 341 55.86 -25.29 -40.29
N GLY A 342 55.24 -24.16 -40.61
CA GLY A 342 55.13 -23.67 -41.99
C GLY A 342 56.50 -23.43 -42.63
N LEU A 343 57.49 -22.94 -41.86
CA LEU A 343 58.86 -22.82 -42.33
C LEU A 343 59.52 -24.19 -42.54
N VAL A 344 59.38 -25.13 -41.60
CA VAL A 344 59.93 -26.49 -41.76
C VAL A 344 59.35 -27.17 -43.00
N LEU A 345 58.03 -27.08 -43.20
CA LEU A 345 57.34 -27.64 -44.36
C LEU A 345 57.83 -27.00 -45.66
N HIS A 346 58.03 -25.68 -45.67
CA HIS A 346 58.59 -25.00 -46.83
C HIS A 346 59.99 -25.50 -47.18
N GLU A 347 60.89 -25.58 -46.20
CA GLU A 347 62.26 -26.08 -46.42
C GLU A 347 62.27 -27.53 -46.92
N LEU A 348 61.39 -28.39 -46.40
CA LEU A 348 61.27 -29.78 -46.82
C LEU A 348 60.82 -29.93 -48.27
N VAL A 349 59.98 -29.03 -48.76
CA VAL A 349 59.47 -29.06 -50.15
C VAL A 349 60.45 -28.44 -51.13
N THR A 350 61.32 -27.53 -50.68
CA THR A 350 62.28 -26.84 -51.57
C THR A 350 63.68 -27.45 -51.63
N ASN A 351 64.03 -28.36 -50.70
CA ASN A 351 65.31 -29.07 -50.67
C ASN A 351 65.29 -30.30 -51.58
#